data_AF-A0A947CUB9-F1
#
_entry.id   AF-A0A947CUB9-F1
#
_cell.length_a   1.000
_cell.length_b   1.000
_cell.length_c   1.000
_cell.angle_alpha   90.00
_cell.angle_beta   90.00
_cell.angle_gamma   90.00
#
_symmetry.space_group_name_H-M   'P 1'
#
loop_
_entity.id
_entity.type
_entity.pdbx_description
1 polymer ?
#
loop_
_entity_poly.entity_id
_entity_poly.type
_entity_poly.pdbx_seq_one_letter_code
_entity_poly.pdbx_strand_id
1 'polypeptide(L)'
;MRFGKAWFFAAALAAFACGGDETADPGPGPGEDPGEDPGEEPEPTTSRAGFVFDTITVPTSEAQAKQVALDIDGDGEVDNALGNVISTLASFSDSVDVQGQVDDSLADGSVILLADLGYSSLNSGNGLMTLFQGDNPGTAPCDGEQCGKHLSGGTSFDISVASPQDNTVSGALSAGVFTGSDGVVTIPLPLGTSINNIEVIGAATRADVTKTTLSGGILGGGVSEDEIDTKILPAVAELMGAYTAQECTLPAPTCCPNGTDGKTIMDLFDENNDCSITTEELKNNFLVATLLKADLDLLDENGDYNPGVDGVLDSVSIGIGYSGIDATFTP
;
A
#
# COMPACT_ATOMS: atom_id res chain seq x y z
N MET A 1 -18.50 7.62 49.28
CA MET A 1 -19.62 7.73 48.31
C MET A 1 -19.08 7.19 46.98
N ARG A 2 -19.42 5.94 46.61
CA ARG A 2 -20.51 5.56 45.66
C ARG A 2 -20.27 6.20 44.27
N PHE A 3 -20.04 5.51 43.15
CA PHE A 3 -20.38 4.14 42.72
C PHE A 3 -19.34 3.61 41.71
N GLY A 4 -19.01 2.32 41.80
CA GLY A 4 -18.42 1.56 40.70
C GLY A 4 -19.51 1.01 39.76
N LYS A 5 -19.23 0.98 38.46
CA LYS A 5 -20.04 0.29 37.45
C LYS A 5 -19.19 -0.84 36.85
N ALA A 6 -19.47 -2.06 37.30
CA ALA A 6 -19.00 -3.27 36.65
C ALA A 6 -19.91 -3.55 35.44
N TRP A 7 -19.29 -3.76 34.28
CA TRP A 7 -19.98 -4.25 33.09
C TRP A 7 -19.90 -5.78 33.09
N PHE A 8 -21.05 -6.44 33.11
CA PHE A 8 -21.20 -7.87 32.88
C PHE A 8 -21.40 -8.11 31.38
N PHE A 9 -20.45 -8.77 30.72
CA PHE A 9 -20.68 -9.41 29.43
C PHE A 9 -21.19 -10.83 29.68
N ALA A 10 -22.42 -11.12 29.26
CA ALA A 10 -22.96 -12.47 29.20
C ALA A 10 -22.64 -13.06 27.82
N ALA A 11 -21.70 -14.00 27.78
CA ALA A 11 -21.43 -14.82 26.59
C ALA A 11 -22.48 -15.94 26.52
N ALA A 12 -23.28 -15.94 25.47
CA ALA A 12 -24.16 -17.07 25.14
C ALA A 12 -23.37 -18.07 24.28
N LEU A 13 -22.96 -19.18 24.90
CA LEU A 13 -22.46 -20.37 24.19
C LEU A 13 -23.66 -21.10 23.57
N ALA A 14 -23.78 -21.07 22.24
CA ALA A 14 -24.66 -21.98 21.52
C ALA A 14 -23.85 -23.21 21.10
N ALA A 15 -24.07 -24.33 21.79
CA ALA A 15 -23.58 -25.64 21.40
C ALA A 15 -24.49 -26.20 20.30
N PHE A 16 -23.99 -26.34 19.07
CA PHE A 16 -24.61 -27.20 18.06
C PHE A 16 -24.00 -28.59 18.14
N ALA A 17 -24.88 -29.56 18.39
CA ALA A 17 -24.57 -30.96 18.55
C ALA A 17 -24.53 -31.69 17.19
N CYS A 18 -23.63 -32.67 17.11
CA CYS A 18 -23.49 -33.67 16.06
C CYS A 18 -24.77 -34.48 15.81
N GLY A 19 -24.95 -34.94 14.57
CA GLY A 19 -25.78 -36.11 14.27
C GLY A 19 -25.94 -36.37 12.76
N GLY A 20 -25.15 -37.30 12.22
CA GLY A 20 -25.65 -38.46 11.44
C GLY A 20 -25.53 -38.18 9.93
N ASP A 21 -25.26 -39.10 9.03
CA ASP A 21 -25.35 -40.55 9.01
C ASP A 21 -24.49 -41.01 7.80
N GLU A 22 -23.79 -42.13 7.94
CA GLU A 22 -22.95 -42.71 6.89
C GLU A 22 -23.83 -43.52 5.92
N THR A 23 -24.07 -42.99 4.72
CA THR A 23 -24.49 -43.82 3.58
C THR A 23 -23.44 -43.75 2.49
N ALA A 24 -22.65 -44.83 2.41
CA ALA A 24 -21.81 -45.14 1.27
C ALA A 24 -22.67 -45.29 0.01
N ASP A 25 -22.46 -44.38 -0.95
CA ASP A 25 -22.99 -44.50 -2.31
C ASP A 25 -21.85 -44.90 -3.27
N PRO A 26 -21.90 -46.08 -3.92
CA PRO A 26 -20.91 -46.50 -4.88
C PRO A 26 -21.23 -45.98 -6.30
N GLY A 27 -20.59 -44.87 -6.67
CA GLY A 27 -20.22 -44.53 -8.07
C GLY A 27 -21.24 -43.75 -8.92
N PRO A 28 -20.73 -42.76 -9.66
CA PRO A 28 -20.72 -42.87 -11.11
C PRO A 28 -19.31 -42.66 -11.67
N GLY A 29 -19.10 -43.10 -12.92
CA GLY A 29 -17.81 -43.24 -13.60
C GLY A 29 -17.02 -41.95 -13.83
N PRO A 30 -15.91 -42.02 -14.59
CA PRO A 30 -15.10 -40.85 -14.94
C PRO A 30 -15.98 -39.90 -15.76
N GLY A 31 -16.52 -38.90 -15.07
CA GLY A 31 -17.23 -37.78 -15.66
C GLY A 31 -16.24 -36.96 -16.47
N GLU A 32 -16.60 -36.72 -17.72
CA GLU A 32 -15.93 -35.76 -18.58
C GLU A 32 -15.90 -34.42 -17.86
N ASP A 33 -14.67 -33.95 -17.61
CA ASP A 33 -14.37 -32.64 -17.05
C ASP A 33 -15.14 -31.58 -17.85
N PRO A 34 -16.14 -30.90 -17.26
CA PRO A 34 -16.85 -29.83 -17.93
C PRO A 34 -15.85 -28.69 -18.08
N GLY A 35 -15.12 -28.70 -19.20
CA GLY A 35 -14.09 -27.73 -19.51
C GLY A 35 -14.57 -26.34 -19.13
N GLU A 36 -13.91 -25.77 -18.13
CA GLU A 36 -14.13 -24.41 -17.67
C GLU A 36 -14.05 -23.52 -18.91
N ASP A 37 -15.20 -22.95 -19.27
CA ASP A 37 -15.31 -22.03 -20.40
C ASP A 37 -14.31 -20.90 -20.11
N PRO A 38 -13.27 -20.71 -20.94
CA PRO A 38 -12.24 -19.71 -20.68
C PRO A 38 -12.94 -18.37 -20.45
N GLY A 39 -12.75 -17.84 -19.24
CA GLY A 39 -13.57 -16.77 -18.66
C GLY A 39 -13.97 -15.72 -19.68
N GLU A 40 -15.29 -15.53 -19.82
CA GLU A 40 -15.89 -14.53 -20.71
C GLU A 40 -15.21 -13.17 -20.45
N GLU A 41 -14.52 -12.66 -21.47
CA GLU A 41 -13.81 -11.39 -21.40
C GLU A 41 -14.78 -10.31 -20.88
N PRO A 42 -14.40 -9.53 -19.85
CA PRO A 42 -15.34 -8.63 -19.20
C PRO A 42 -15.93 -7.66 -20.23
N GLU A 43 -17.27 -7.62 -20.28
CA GLU A 43 -18.02 -6.72 -21.16
C GLU A 43 -17.49 -5.28 -21.05
N PRO A 44 -17.30 -4.58 -22.17
CA PRO A 44 -16.69 -3.26 -22.18
C PRO A 44 -17.47 -2.31 -21.27
N THR A 45 -16.74 -1.62 -20.39
CA THR A 45 -17.33 -0.63 -19.49
C THR A 45 -17.89 0.54 -20.29
N THR A 46 -19.12 0.94 -19.99
CA THR A 46 -19.84 1.97 -20.76
C THR A 46 -19.70 3.37 -20.15
N SER A 47 -19.29 3.45 -18.89
CA SER A 47 -19.05 4.68 -18.15
C SER A 47 -17.65 4.70 -17.56
N ARG A 48 -17.07 5.90 -17.41
CA ARG A 48 -15.77 6.12 -16.78
C ARG A 48 -15.87 7.27 -15.78
N ALA A 49 -15.07 7.23 -14.72
CA ALA A 49 -14.88 8.33 -13.79
C ALA A 49 -13.39 8.47 -13.49
N GLY A 50 -12.85 9.66 -13.77
CA GLY A 50 -11.47 10.02 -13.44
C GLY A 50 -11.39 10.67 -12.07
N PHE A 51 -10.35 10.33 -11.32
CA PHE A 51 -10.04 10.87 -10.00
C PHE A 51 -8.58 11.26 -9.91
N VAL A 52 -8.27 12.32 -9.17
CA VAL A 52 -6.93 12.57 -8.64
C VAL A 52 -6.92 12.22 -7.17
N PHE A 53 -5.86 11.58 -6.69
CA PHE A 53 -5.70 11.28 -5.27
C PHE A 53 -5.41 12.58 -4.53
N ASP A 54 -6.29 12.94 -3.60
CA ASP A 54 -6.14 14.14 -2.77
C ASP A 54 -5.54 13.84 -1.40
N THR A 55 -5.56 12.56 -0.98
CA THR A 55 -4.81 12.07 0.16
C THR A 55 -4.23 10.69 -0.13
N ILE A 56 -3.02 10.45 0.39
CA ILE A 56 -2.42 9.13 0.53
C ILE A 56 -1.98 9.00 1.98
N THR A 57 -2.46 7.97 2.67
CA THR A 57 -2.11 7.70 4.07
C THR A 57 -1.14 6.54 4.15
N VAL A 58 0.10 6.83 4.53
CA VAL A 58 1.08 5.83 4.91
C VAL A 58 0.95 5.57 6.42
N PRO A 59 0.85 4.31 6.86
CA PRO A 59 0.63 4.03 8.27
C PRO A 59 1.84 4.44 9.13
N THR A 60 1.62 5.34 10.09
CA THR A 60 2.64 5.80 11.05
C THR A 60 2.44 5.18 12.45
N SER A 61 1.48 4.26 12.58
CA SER A 61 1.21 3.48 13.79
C SER A 61 0.70 2.08 13.46
N GLU A 62 0.90 1.12 14.36
CA GLU A 62 0.38 -0.26 14.21
C GLU A 62 -1.15 -0.27 14.01
N ALA A 63 -1.87 0.64 14.69
CA ALA A 63 -3.32 0.75 14.56
C ALA A 63 -3.74 1.21 13.16
N GLN A 64 -2.99 2.12 12.54
CA GLN A 64 -3.23 2.52 11.15
C GLN A 64 -2.81 1.43 10.19
N ALA A 65 -1.68 0.75 10.42
CA ALA A 65 -1.23 -0.36 9.57
C ALA A 65 -2.31 -1.42 9.43
N LYS A 66 -2.99 -1.78 10.53
CA LYS A 66 -4.15 -2.70 10.52
C LYS A 66 -5.41 -2.13 9.86
N GLN A 67 -5.60 -0.81 9.86
CA GLN A 67 -6.76 -0.18 9.20
C GLN A 67 -6.64 -0.17 7.69
N VAL A 68 -5.41 -0.17 7.16
CA VAL A 68 -5.12 -0.15 5.72
C VAL A 68 -4.51 -1.46 5.24
N ALA A 69 -4.61 -2.54 6.03
CA ALA A 69 -4.19 -3.88 5.66
C ALA A 69 -5.29 -4.58 4.85
N LEU A 70 -4.89 -5.44 3.93
CA LEU A 70 -5.76 -6.29 3.11
C LEU A 70 -5.27 -7.73 3.22
N ASP A 71 -6.19 -8.68 3.12
CA ASP A 71 -5.90 -10.11 2.97
C ASP A 71 -5.52 -10.35 1.51
N ILE A 72 -4.22 -10.46 1.21
CA ILE A 72 -3.69 -10.51 -0.16
C ILE A 72 -3.62 -11.95 -0.67
N ASP A 73 -3.30 -12.92 0.18
CA ASP A 73 -3.14 -14.34 -0.19
C ASP A 73 -4.39 -15.21 0.11
N GLY A 74 -5.40 -14.64 0.77
CA GLY A 74 -6.67 -15.31 1.05
C GLY A 74 -6.64 -16.23 2.26
N ASP A 75 -5.67 -16.09 3.16
CA ASP A 75 -5.55 -16.91 4.37
C ASP A 75 -6.50 -16.47 5.51
N GLY A 76 -7.12 -15.29 5.37
CA GLY A 76 -8.07 -14.71 6.32
C GLY A 76 -7.44 -13.81 7.40
N GLU A 77 -6.13 -13.66 7.42
CA GLU A 77 -5.41 -12.62 8.14
C GLU A 77 -5.26 -11.38 7.24
N VAL A 78 -4.75 -10.26 7.79
CA VAL A 78 -4.56 -9.03 7.01
C VAL A 78 -3.10 -8.67 6.94
N ASP A 79 -2.64 -8.30 5.76
CA ASP A 79 -1.23 -8.14 5.42
C ASP A 79 -0.86 -6.66 5.29
N ASN A 80 0.17 -6.25 6.04
CA ASN A 80 0.79 -4.93 5.94
C ASN A 80 2.15 -4.86 6.68
N ALA A 81 3.03 -5.82 6.41
CA ALA A 81 4.35 -5.92 7.03
C ALA A 81 5.17 -4.64 6.80
N LEU A 82 5.19 -4.08 5.58
CA LEU A 82 5.89 -2.83 5.29
C LEU A 82 5.29 -1.66 6.07
N GLY A 83 3.98 -1.59 6.23
CA GLY A 83 3.34 -0.57 7.06
C GLY A 83 3.75 -0.65 8.54
N ASN A 84 3.95 -1.87 9.07
CA ASN A 84 4.50 -2.05 10.41
C ASN A 84 5.95 -1.56 10.51
N VAL A 85 6.76 -1.75 9.48
CA VAL A 85 8.13 -1.20 9.41
C VAL A 85 8.10 0.32 9.45
N ILE A 86 7.30 0.95 8.58
CA ILE A 86 7.20 2.41 8.51
C ILE A 86 6.70 2.98 9.85
N SER A 87 5.72 2.34 10.49
CA SER A 87 5.25 2.76 11.81
C SER A 87 6.33 2.65 12.89
N THR A 88 7.20 1.64 12.81
CA THR A 88 8.34 1.48 13.72
C THR A 88 9.37 2.58 13.49
N LEU A 89 9.68 2.88 12.22
CA LEU A 89 10.59 3.96 11.86
C LEU A 89 10.08 5.33 12.34
N ALA A 90 8.81 5.62 12.10
CA ALA A 90 8.15 6.83 12.58
C ALA A 90 8.15 6.93 14.12
N SER A 91 8.18 5.80 14.84
CA SER A 91 8.24 5.80 16.30
C SER A 91 9.61 6.16 16.89
N PHE A 92 10.69 6.12 16.09
CA PHE A 92 12.04 6.46 16.57
C PHE A 92 12.28 7.95 16.68
N SER A 93 11.62 8.77 15.86
CA SER A 93 11.71 10.22 15.95
C SER A 93 10.50 10.89 15.31
N ASP A 94 9.99 11.91 15.98
CA ASP A 94 8.98 12.83 15.43
C ASP A 94 9.48 13.58 14.16
N SER A 95 10.79 13.53 13.90
CA SER A 95 11.41 14.18 12.73
C SER A 95 11.40 13.30 11.47
N VAL A 96 11.17 11.99 11.61
CA VAL A 96 11.02 11.07 10.47
C VAL A 96 9.56 11.12 10.02
N ASP A 97 9.20 12.22 9.35
CA ASP A 97 7.83 12.50 8.94
C ASP A 97 7.56 11.99 7.51
N VAL A 98 7.40 10.67 7.37
CA VAL A 98 7.08 10.04 6.07
C VAL A 98 5.72 10.52 5.55
N GLN A 99 4.72 10.66 6.43
CA GLN A 99 3.40 11.14 6.03
C GLN A 99 3.46 12.60 5.56
N GLY A 100 4.18 13.46 6.27
CA GLY A 100 4.38 14.85 5.86
C GLY A 100 5.06 14.99 4.51
N GLN A 101 6.05 14.14 4.19
CA GLN A 101 6.66 14.11 2.86
C GLN A 101 5.67 13.73 1.76
N VAL A 102 4.81 12.73 2.02
CA VAL A 102 3.73 12.35 1.09
C VAL A 102 2.73 13.48 0.91
N ASP A 103 2.30 14.11 2.01
CA ASP A 103 1.36 15.23 1.99
C ASP A 103 1.92 16.44 1.24
N ASP A 104 3.19 16.79 1.48
CA ASP A 104 3.87 17.89 0.82
C ASP A 104 4.03 17.61 -0.69
N SER A 105 4.40 16.38 -1.06
CA SER A 105 4.54 15.98 -2.46
C SER A 105 3.22 15.95 -3.23
N LEU A 106 2.11 15.56 -2.57
CA LEU A 106 0.78 15.68 -3.16
C LEU A 106 0.37 17.15 -3.27
N ALA A 107 0.61 17.95 -2.23
CA ALA A 107 0.20 19.36 -2.23
C ALA A 107 0.96 20.17 -3.29
N ASP A 108 2.28 19.98 -3.43
CA ASP A 108 3.11 20.70 -4.38
C ASP A 108 3.02 20.16 -5.81
N GLY A 109 2.38 19.00 -6.00
CA GLY A 109 2.16 18.35 -7.29
C GLY A 109 3.41 17.69 -7.85
N SER A 110 4.44 17.42 -7.03
CA SER A 110 5.58 16.57 -7.39
C SER A 110 5.16 15.11 -7.52
N VAL A 111 4.13 14.69 -6.76
CA VAL A 111 3.42 13.43 -6.95
C VAL A 111 1.99 13.74 -7.37
N ILE A 112 1.58 13.23 -8.54
CA ILE A 112 0.20 13.27 -9.01
C ILE A 112 -0.18 11.83 -9.37
N LEU A 113 -1.06 11.24 -8.57
CA LEU A 113 -1.59 9.90 -8.82
C LEU A 113 -3.05 10.02 -9.26
N LEU A 114 -3.35 9.44 -10.41
CA LEU A 114 -4.67 9.47 -11.04
C LEU A 114 -5.28 8.07 -11.01
N ALA A 115 -6.60 7.98 -10.86
CA ALA A 115 -7.34 6.74 -11.06
C ALA A 115 -8.46 6.95 -12.06
N ASP A 116 -8.51 6.11 -13.08
CA ASP A 116 -9.67 5.99 -13.96
C ASP A 116 -10.45 4.73 -13.62
N LEU A 117 -11.71 4.87 -13.22
CA LEU A 117 -12.60 3.74 -12.98
C LEU A 117 -13.57 3.60 -14.15
N GLY A 118 -13.39 2.55 -14.94
CA GLY A 118 -14.41 2.06 -15.89
C GLY A 118 -15.47 1.23 -15.16
N TYR A 119 -16.75 1.47 -15.43
CA TYR A 119 -17.86 0.72 -14.84
C TYR A 119 -19.12 0.68 -15.72
N SER A 120 -20.00 -0.29 -15.46
CA SER A 120 -21.36 -0.33 -16.02
C SER A 120 -22.40 0.31 -15.09
N SER A 121 -22.26 0.11 -13.78
CA SER A 121 -23.07 0.72 -12.73
C SER A 121 -22.32 0.73 -11.41
N LEU A 122 -22.32 1.87 -10.70
CA LEU A 122 -21.69 1.98 -9.38
C LEU A 122 -22.40 1.15 -8.29
N ASN A 123 -23.64 0.73 -8.52
CA ASN A 123 -24.41 -0.03 -7.51
C ASN A 123 -24.30 -1.54 -7.67
N SER A 124 -23.89 -2.03 -8.85
CA SER A 124 -23.84 -3.45 -9.18
C SER A 124 -23.13 -3.65 -10.51
N GLY A 125 -22.07 -4.45 -10.55
CA GLY A 125 -21.41 -4.85 -11.79
C GLY A 125 -19.92 -5.06 -11.61
N ASN A 126 -19.19 -5.06 -12.72
CA ASN A 126 -17.73 -5.11 -12.73
C ASN A 126 -17.17 -3.69 -12.89
N GLY A 127 -16.00 -3.48 -12.33
CA GLY A 127 -15.20 -2.27 -12.48
C GLY A 127 -13.77 -2.62 -12.88
N LEU A 128 -13.15 -1.72 -13.62
CA LEU A 128 -11.72 -1.75 -13.94
C LEU A 128 -11.14 -0.42 -13.51
N MET A 129 -10.26 -0.44 -12.51
CA MET A 129 -9.53 0.73 -12.06
C MET A 129 -8.14 0.73 -12.70
N THR A 130 -7.81 1.78 -13.44
CA THR A 130 -6.45 2.00 -13.96
C THR A 130 -5.81 3.15 -13.21
N LEU A 131 -4.60 2.95 -12.68
CA LEU A 131 -3.82 3.99 -12.01
C LEU A 131 -2.81 4.60 -12.99
N PHE A 132 -2.67 5.92 -12.97
CA PHE A 132 -1.70 6.63 -13.80
C PHE A 132 -0.88 7.62 -12.97
N GLN A 133 0.36 7.85 -13.39
CA GLN A 133 1.08 9.05 -12.99
C GLN A 133 0.58 10.23 -13.83
N GLY A 134 0.17 11.31 -13.17
CA GLY A 134 -0.27 12.54 -13.82
C GLY A 134 0.87 13.54 -14.00
N ASP A 135 0.68 14.47 -14.93
CA ASP A 135 1.54 15.60 -15.22
C ASP A 135 0.69 16.85 -15.55
N ASN A 136 1.35 18.01 -15.62
CA ASN A 136 0.79 19.28 -16.12
C ASN A 136 -0.65 19.58 -15.64
N PRO A 137 -0.88 19.72 -14.32
CA PRO A 137 -2.22 20.00 -13.81
C PRO A 137 -2.75 21.32 -14.39
N GLY A 138 -4.00 21.31 -14.87
CA GLY A 138 -4.65 22.48 -15.45
C GLY A 138 -4.78 23.65 -14.47
N THR A 139 -4.79 23.36 -13.18
CA THR A 139 -4.61 24.32 -12.09
C THR A 139 -3.21 24.15 -11.51
N ALA A 140 -2.42 25.23 -11.44
CA ALA A 140 -1.09 25.16 -10.83
C ALA A 140 -1.17 24.65 -9.38
N PRO A 141 -0.29 23.73 -8.94
CA PRO A 141 -0.37 23.15 -7.59
C PRO A 141 -0.29 24.19 -6.48
N CYS A 142 0.62 25.15 -6.62
CA CYS A 142 0.88 26.21 -5.65
C CYS A 142 0.71 27.61 -6.23
N ASP A 143 0.31 28.54 -5.36
CA ASP A 143 0.27 29.99 -5.61
C ASP A 143 0.82 30.70 -4.37
N GLY A 144 2.11 30.98 -4.40
CA GLY A 144 2.85 31.39 -3.20
C GLY A 144 2.92 30.25 -2.19
N GLU A 145 2.54 30.53 -0.94
CA GLU A 145 2.58 29.58 0.19
C GLU A 145 1.37 28.63 0.23
N GLN A 146 0.39 28.80 -0.67
CA GLN A 146 -0.81 27.95 -0.72
C GLN A 146 -0.66 26.89 -1.79
N CYS A 147 -0.44 25.65 -1.39
CA CYS A 147 -0.36 24.46 -2.25
C CYS A 147 -1.64 23.63 -2.22
N GLY A 148 -1.72 22.57 -3.03
CA GLY A 148 -2.86 21.65 -3.14
C GLY A 148 -4.03 22.18 -3.97
N LYS A 149 -3.85 23.26 -4.74
CA LYS A 149 -4.96 23.85 -5.52
C LYS A 149 -5.51 22.93 -6.61
N HIS A 150 -4.64 22.10 -7.17
CA HIS A 150 -5.02 21.07 -8.13
C HIS A 150 -5.83 19.92 -7.50
N LEU A 151 -5.84 19.81 -6.17
CA LEU A 151 -6.60 18.82 -5.41
C LEU A 151 -7.95 19.41 -4.92
N SER A 152 -8.58 20.30 -5.69
CA SER A 152 -9.88 20.89 -5.35
C SER A 152 -11.07 20.35 -6.18
N GLY A 153 -10.81 19.41 -7.09
CA GLY A 153 -11.81 18.74 -7.93
C GLY A 153 -12.05 19.46 -9.25
N GLY A 154 -12.47 18.72 -10.27
CA GLY A 154 -12.81 19.21 -11.60
C GLY A 154 -11.64 19.77 -12.42
N THR A 155 -10.40 19.64 -11.95
CA THR A 155 -9.21 20.01 -12.74
C THR A 155 -8.89 18.95 -13.80
N SER A 156 -8.15 19.35 -14.83
CA SER A 156 -7.58 18.43 -15.81
C SER A 156 -6.14 18.08 -15.48
N PHE A 157 -5.69 16.91 -15.90
CA PHE A 157 -4.28 16.47 -15.86
C PHE A 157 -3.90 15.84 -17.19
N ASP A 158 -2.62 15.92 -17.54
CA ASP A 158 -2.06 15.06 -18.59
C ASP A 158 -1.68 13.72 -17.95
N ILE A 159 -1.82 12.62 -18.68
CA ILE A 159 -1.22 11.34 -18.27
C ILE A 159 0.27 11.41 -18.61
N SER A 160 1.14 11.15 -17.64
CA SER A 160 2.57 11.14 -17.85
C SER A 160 2.95 10.09 -18.90
N VAL A 161 3.84 10.45 -19.82
CA VAL A 161 4.38 9.49 -20.80
C VAL A 161 5.22 8.38 -20.17
N ALA A 162 5.66 8.57 -18.92
CA ALA A 162 6.35 7.57 -18.13
C ALA A 162 5.39 6.67 -17.34
N SER A 163 4.08 7.00 -17.31
CA SER A 163 3.09 6.19 -16.62
C SER A 163 2.94 4.83 -17.29
N PRO A 164 3.03 3.72 -16.53
CA PRO A 164 2.62 2.42 -17.02
C PRO A 164 1.16 2.46 -17.47
N GLN A 165 0.84 1.71 -18.51
CA GLN A 165 -0.50 1.70 -19.14
C GLN A 165 -1.33 0.47 -18.72
N ASP A 166 -0.68 -0.47 -18.05
CA ASP A 166 -1.17 -1.76 -17.58
C ASP A 166 -1.36 -1.80 -16.05
N ASN A 167 -1.19 -0.65 -15.37
CA ASN A 167 -1.46 -0.47 -13.95
C ASN A 167 -2.95 -0.58 -13.64
N THR A 168 -3.48 -1.80 -13.64
CA THR A 168 -4.91 -2.07 -13.57
C THR A 168 -5.25 -3.02 -12.45
N VAL A 169 -6.39 -2.77 -11.81
CA VAL A 169 -7.02 -3.66 -10.84
C VAL A 169 -8.45 -3.89 -11.29
N SER A 170 -8.81 -5.15 -11.52
CA SER A 170 -10.16 -5.55 -11.92
C SER A 170 -10.95 -5.96 -10.69
N GLY A 171 -12.26 -5.71 -10.68
CA GLY A 171 -13.05 -5.98 -9.48
C GLY A 171 -14.55 -5.87 -9.65
N ALA A 172 -15.24 -6.03 -8.53
CA ALA A 172 -16.68 -5.87 -8.42
C ALA A 172 -17.05 -4.48 -7.88
N LEU A 173 -18.17 -3.96 -8.35
CA LEU A 173 -18.88 -2.81 -7.80
C LEU A 173 -20.18 -3.29 -7.16
N SER A 174 -20.36 -2.98 -5.88
CA SER A 174 -21.57 -3.31 -5.15
C SER A 174 -21.92 -2.19 -4.18
N ALA A 175 -23.13 -1.64 -4.32
CA ALA A 175 -23.64 -0.56 -3.46
C ALA A 175 -22.70 0.65 -3.32
N GLY A 176 -21.98 1.01 -4.39
CA GLY A 176 -21.02 2.11 -4.38
C GLY A 176 -19.65 1.74 -3.81
N VAL A 177 -19.37 0.46 -3.54
CA VAL A 177 -18.04 0.01 -3.11
C VAL A 177 -17.37 -0.73 -4.27
N PHE A 178 -16.18 -0.28 -4.65
CA PHE A 178 -15.29 -1.03 -5.53
C PHE A 178 -14.42 -1.95 -4.69
N THR A 179 -14.27 -3.20 -5.12
CA THR A 179 -13.34 -4.16 -4.54
C THR A 179 -12.69 -4.92 -5.68
N GLY A 180 -11.40 -4.73 -5.87
CA GLY A 180 -10.62 -5.38 -6.91
C GLY A 180 -9.37 -6.04 -6.37
N SER A 181 -8.84 -7.00 -7.14
CA SER A 181 -7.67 -7.81 -6.81
C SER A 181 -6.88 -8.12 -8.08
N ASP A 182 -5.75 -8.80 -7.93
CA ASP A 182 -4.96 -9.42 -9.00
C ASP A 182 -4.46 -8.42 -10.05
N GLY A 183 -4.00 -7.26 -9.59
CA GLY A 183 -3.33 -6.27 -10.43
C GLY A 183 -1.81 -6.22 -10.22
N VAL A 184 -1.13 -5.48 -11.10
CA VAL A 184 0.18 -4.91 -10.80
C VAL A 184 0.02 -3.41 -10.91
N VAL A 185 0.47 -2.67 -9.90
CA VAL A 185 0.39 -1.20 -9.91
C VAL A 185 1.71 -0.60 -9.47
N THR A 186 2.05 0.56 -10.02
CA THR A 186 3.19 1.35 -9.55
C THR A 186 2.69 2.48 -8.68
N ILE A 187 3.22 2.57 -7.46
CA ILE A 187 2.91 3.65 -6.51
C ILE A 187 4.13 4.56 -6.38
N PRO A 188 4.01 5.86 -6.73
CA PRO A 188 5.06 6.84 -6.43
C PRO A 188 5.06 7.15 -4.94
N LEU A 189 6.12 6.78 -4.23
CA LEU A 189 6.33 7.11 -2.83
C LEU A 189 7.52 8.05 -2.67
N PRO A 190 7.33 9.29 -2.18
CA PRO A 190 8.42 10.18 -1.81
C PRO A 190 9.07 9.62 -0.54
N LEU A 191 10.25 9.03 -0.70
CA LEU A 191 11.04 8.49 0.39
C LEU A 191 12.44 9.12 0.29
N GLY A 192 12.81 9.93 1.27
CA GLY A 192 14.08 10.64 1.26
C GLY A 192 14.03 11.85 0.33
N THR A 193 14.99 11.98 -0.60
CA THR A 193 15.03 13.13 -1.52
C THR A 193 14.49 12.83 -2.92
N SER A 194 14.03 11.59 -3.14
CA SER A 194 13.59 11.09 -4.43
C SER A 194 12.18 10.50 -4.35
N ILE A 195 11.47 10.53 -5.49
CA ILE A 195 10.21 9.81 -5.67
C ILE A 195 10.57 8.42 -6.20
N ASN A 196 10.22 7.40 -5.42
CA ASN A 196 10.46 6.02 -5.76
C ASN A 196 9.18 5.41 -6.31
N ASN A 197 9.24 4.94 -7.55
CA ASN A 197 8.15 4.22 -8.19
C ASN A 197 8.22 2.76 -7.75
N ILE A 198 7.43 2.40 -6.73
CA ILE A 198 7.39 1.06 -6.15
C ILE A 198 6.38 0.22 -6.92
N GLU A 199 6.82 -0.92 -7.46
CA GLU A 199 5.92 -1.90 -8.04
C GLU A 199 5.25 -2.71 -6.93
N VAL A 200 3.93 -2.80 -6.99
CA VAL A 200 3.08 -3.58 -6.09
C VAL A 200 2.39 -4.65 -6.91
N ILE A 201 2.78 -5.89 -6.68
CA ILE A 201 2.23 -7.10 -7.32
C ILE A 201 1.08 -7.67 -6.48
N GLY A 202 0.17 -8.41 -7.12
CA GLY A 202 -1.05 -8.87 -6.44
C GLY A 202 -1.88 -7.71 -5.87
N ALA A 203 -1.86 -6.58 -6.57
CA ALA A 203 -2.48 -5.35 -6.11
C ALA A 203 -3.98 -5.54 -5.89
N ALA A 204 -4.42 -5.26 -4.66
CA ALA A 204 -5.80 -5.29 -4.25
C ALA A 204 -6.23 -3.91 -3.76
N THR A 205 -7.49 -3.55 -4.03
CA THR A 205 -8.03 -2.27 -3.59
C THR A 205 -9.48 -2.38 -3.17
N ARG A 206 -9.83 -1.55 -2.19
CA ARG A 206 -11.21 -1.33 -1.77
C ARG A 206 -11.45 0.15 -1.56
N ALA A 207 -12.50 0.70 -2.17
CA ALA A 207 -12.88 2.10 -1.95
C ALA A 207 -14.39 2.30 -2.07
N ASP A 208 -14.93 3.25 -1.28
CA ASP A 208 -16.25 3.81 -1.54
C ASP A 208 -16.14 4.79 -2.73
N VAL A 209 -17.00 4.60 -3.73
CA VAL A 209 -16.99 5.30 -5.01
C VAL A 209 -18.30 6.02 -5.23
N THR A 210 -18.20 7.31 -5.50
CA THR A 210 -19.27 8.09 -6.12
C THR A 210 -18.83 8.58 -7.50
N LYS A 211 -19.69 9.32 -8.19
CA LYS A 211 -19.29 9.95 -9.46
C LYS A 211 -18.17 10.99 -9.29
N THR A 212 -17.95 11.48 -8.08
CA THR A 212 -17.05 12.61 -7.84
C THR A 212 -16.01 12.37 -6.76
N THR A 213 -16.06 11.24 -6.06
CA THR A 213 -15.16 10.96 -4.94
C THR A 213 -14.80 9.49 -4.84
N LEU A 214 -13.56 9.23 -4.43
CA LEU A 214 -13.10 7.99 -3.82
C LEU A 214 -12.88 8.29 -2.32
N SER A 215 -13.44 7.46 -1.44
CA SER A 215 -13.26 7.63 0.00
C SER A 215 -13.04 6.30 0.71
N GLY A 216 -12.31 6.34 1.84
CA GLY A 216 -11.97 5.12 2.58
C GLY A 216 -11.21 4.10 1.72
N GLY A 217 -10.44 4.60 0.76
CA GLY A 217 -9.65 3.78 -0.15
C GLY A 217 -8.54 3.07 0.62
N ILE A 218 -8.32 1.80 0.30
CA ILE A 218 -7.18 1.02 0.71
C ILE A 218 -6.59 0.41 -0.54
N LEU A 219 -5.29 0.59 -0.76
CA LEU A 219 -4.52 -0.07 -1.81
C LEU A 219 -3.42 -0.88 -1.15
N GLY A 220 -3.33 -2.16 -1.48
CA GLY A 220 -2.28 -3.03 -0.96
C GLY A 220 -1.88 -4.10 -1.96
N GLY A 221 -0.90 -4.92 -1.58
CA GLY A 221 -0.33 -5.99 -2.38
C GLY A 221 1.04 -6.38 -1.83
N GLY A 222 1.85 -7.08 -2.61
CA GLY A 222 3.23 -7.40 -2.27
C GLY A 222 4.26 -6.52 -2.98
N VAL A 223 5.37 -6.26 -2.31
CA VAL A 223 6.57 -5.67 -2.89
C VAL A 223 7.66 -6.74 -2.88
N SER A 224 8.25 -7.03 -4.04
CA SER A 224 9.27 -8.07 -4.15
C SER A 224 10.54 -7.71 -3.36
N GLU A 225 11.32 -8.71 -2.97
CA GLU A 225 12.61 -8.50 -2.29
C GLU A 225 13.55 -7.60 -3.11
N ASP A 226 13.54 -7.70 -4.45
CA ASP A 226 14.34 -6.86 -5.33
C ASP A 226 13.94 -5.37 -5.26
N GLU A 227 12.63 -5.07 -5.24
CA GLU A 227 12.13 -3.70 -5.06
C GLU A 227 12.52 -3.13 -3.69
N ILE A 228 12.49 -3.97 -2.64
CA ILE A 228 12.92 -3.59 -1.29
C ILE A 228 14.41 -3.24 -1.29
N ASP A 229 15.23 -4.12 -1.84
CA ASP A 229 16.69 -3.98 -1.86
C ASP A 229 17.17 -2.80 -2.72
N THR A 230 16.53 -2.59 -3.88
CA THR A 230 17.02 -1.64 -4.89
C THR A 230 16.39 -0.25 -4.78
N LYS A 231 15.21 -0.13 -4.17
CA LYS A 231 14.50 1.16 -4.05
C LYS A 231 14.23 1.55 -2.60
N ILE A 232 13.59 0.69 -1.82
CA ILE A 232 13.11 1.06 -0.47
C ILE A 232 14.27 1.23 0.51
N LEU A 233 15.15 0.23 0.65
CA LEU A 233 16.26 0.29 1.60
C LEU A 233 17.24 1.45 1.31
N PRO A 234 17.63 1.73 0.04
CA PRO A 234 18.41 2.93 -0.28
C PRO A 234 17.71 4.22 0.10
N ALA A 235 16.41 4.36 -0.17
CA ALA A 235 15.65 5.56 0.18
C ALA A 235 15.52 5.74 1.70
N VAL A 236 15.33 4.65 2.45
CA VAL A 236 15.33 4.67 3.93
C VAL A 236 16.71 5.05 4.48
N ALA A 237 17.80 4.51 3.92
CA ALA A 237 19.15 4.88 4.30
C ALA A 237 19.43 6.38 4.05
N GLU A 238 18.99 6.90 2.90
CA GLU A 238 19.08 8.32 2.58
C GLU A 238 18.29 9.17 3.59
N LEU A 239 17.05 8.79 3.89
CA LEU A 239 16.21 9.49 4.86
C LEU A 239 16.85 9.53 6.25
N MET A 240 17.35 8.39 6.72
CA MET A 240 18.07 8.31 8.00
C MET A 240 19.36 9.13 7.98
N GLY A 241 20.13 9.07 6.89
CA GLY A 241 21.36 9.83 6.72
C GLY A 241 21.14 11.35 6.70
N ALA A 242 20.09 11.82 6.04
CA ALA A 242 19.70 13.22 6.03
C ALA A 242 19.30 13.70 7.43
N TYR A 243 18.63 12.84 8.20
CA TYR A 243 18.25 13.13 9.57
C TYR A 243 19.46 13.14 10.52
N THR A 244 20.28 12.09 10.50
CA THR A 244 21.47 12.02 11.36
C THR A 244 22.46 13.13 11.02
N ALA A 245 22.59 13.55 9.76
CA ALA A 245 23.41 14.71 9.41
C ALA A 245 22.98 16.02 10.09
N GLN A 246 21.71 16.16 10.47
CA GLN A 246 21.20 17.34 11.19
C GLN A 246 21.53 17.29 12.69
N GLU A 247 21.43 16.12 13.31
CA GLU A 247 21.63 15.96 14.76
C GLU A 247 23.05 15.55 15.17
N CYS A 248 23.77 14.87 14.28
CA CYS A 248 25.02 14.19 14.55
C CYS A 248 26.20 14.98 13.99
N THR A 249 26.53 16.08 14.68
CA THR A 249 27.62 16.98 14.27
C THR A 249 28.98 16.64 14.87
N LEU A 250 29.11 15.54 15.62
CA LEU A 250 30.36 15.13 16.27
C LEU A 250 31.16 14.19 15.36
N PRO A 251 32.49 14.11 15.50
CA PRO A 251 33.29 13.17 14.73
C PRO A 251 33.08 11.71 15.21
N ALA A 252 33.38 10.77 14.32
CA ALA A 252 33.45 9.34 14.64
C ALA A 252 34.44 9.07 15.79
N PRO A 253 34.17 8.08 16.66
CA PRO A 253 33.03 7.16 16.61
C PRO A 253 31.80 7.63 17.41
N THR A 254 31.78 8.88 17.90
CA THR A 254 30.68 9.35 18.77
C THR A 254 29.48 9.81 17.97
N CYS A 255 29.71 10.46 16.82
CA CYS A 255 28.73 10.93 15.82
C CYS A 255 27.67 11.92 16.35
N CYS A 256 26.90 11.54 17.36
CA CYS A 256 25.78 12.30 17.89
C CYS A 256 25.97 12.63 19.39
N PRO A 257 25.49 13.80 19.85
CA PRO A 257 25.39 14.07 21.28
C PRO A 257 24.51 13.03 22.00
N ASN A 258 24.83 12.70 23.25
CA ASN A 258 24.02 11.75 24.03
C ASN A 258 22.60 12.29 24.27
N GLY A 259 21.61 11.41 24.16
CA GLY A 259 20.20 11.71 24.45
C GLY A 259 19.45 12.39 23.31
N THR A 260 20.02 12.44 22.10
CA THR A 260 19.30 12.80 20.88
C THR A 260 18.74 11.55 20.21
N ASP A 261 17.71 11.74 19.39
CA ASP A 261 17.11 10.67 18.58
C ASP A 261 18.12 10.16 17.54
N GLY A 262 18.90 11.05 16.94
CA GLY A 262 20.01 10.71 16.05
C GLY A 262 21.01 9.75 16.70
N LYS A 263 21.33 9.91 18.00
CA LYS A 263 22.18 8.95 18.73
C LYS A 263 21.53 7.56 18.83
N THR A 264 20.22 7.52 19.07
CA THR A 264 19.48 6.25 19.14
C THR A 264 19.47 5.54 17.79
N ILE A 265 19.24 6.28 16.70
CA ILE A 265 19.27 5.74 15.33
C ILE A 265 20.68 5.22 14.98
N MET A 266 21.73 5.99 15.27
CA MET A 266 23.10 5.54 15.03
C MET A 266 23.48 4.32 15.86
N ASP A 267 23.08 4.25 17.14
CA ASP A 267 23.33 3.07 17.98
C ASP A 267 22.61 1.80 17.48
N LEU A 268 21.50 1.97 16.75
CA LEU A 268 20.74 0.88 16.19
C LEU A 268 21.29 0.41 14.84
N PHE A 269 21.69 1.34 13.97
CA PHE A 269 21.97 1.04 12.56
C PHE A 269 23.42 1.26 12.12
N ASP A 270 24.20 2.17 12.72
CA ASP A 270 25.61 2.38 12.38
C ASP A 270 26.50 1.39 13.16
N GLU A 271 26.53 0.13 12.70
CA GLU A 271 27.29 -0.94 13.35
C GLU A 271 28.80 -0.64 13.36
N ASN A 272 29.31 -0.01 12.29
CA ASN A 272 30.73 0.21 12.11
C ASN A 272 31.24 1.50 12.82
N ASN A 273 30.32 2.36 13.29
CA ASN A 273 30.54 3.64 13.96
C ASN A 273 31.29 4.68 13.10
N ASP A 274 31.04 4.73 11.78
CA ASP A 274 31.65 5.69 10.84
C ASP A 274 30.86 6.98 10.64
N CYS A 275 29.76 7.14 11.37
CA CYS A 275 28.83 8.25 11.28
C CYS A 275 27.98 8.29 10.00
N SER A 276 27.82 7.16 9.32
CA SER A 276 26.93 6.97 8.17
C SER A 276 26.05 5.75 8.41
N ILE A 277 24.84 5.77 7.85
CA ILE A 277 23.98 4.59 7.77
C ILE A 277 23.88 4.21 6.31
N THR A 278 24.39 3.03 5.98
CA THR A 278 24.40 2.49 4.63
C THR A 278 23.26 1.50 4.41
N THR A 279 22.90 1.26 3.14
CA THR A 279 21.95 0.20 2.76
C THR A 279 22.39 -1.18 3.28
N GLU A 280 23.70 -1.46 3.26
CA GLU A 280 24.26 -2.73 3.74
C GLU A 280 24.07 -2.90 5.25
N GLU A 281 24.23 -1.82 6.02
CA GLU A 281 23.98 -1.83 7.46
C GLU A 281 22.51 -2.03 7.79
N LEU A 282 21.61 -1.38 7.06
CA LEU A 282 20.17 -1.63 7.20
C LEU A 282 19.83 -3.07 6.87
N LYS A 283 20.34 -3.61 5.76
CA LYS A 283 20.07 -4.99 5.34
C LYS A 283 20.55 -6.03 6.35
N ASN A 284 21.73 -5.81 6.95
CA ASN A 284 22.29 -6.70 7.96
C ASN A 284 21.74 -6.47 9.37
N ASN A 285 20.97 -5.39 9.58
CA ASN A 285 20.36 -5.12 10.87
C ASN A 285 19.26 -6.14 11.18
N PHE A 286 19.36 -6.81 12.33
CA PHE A 286 18.39 -7.84 12.74
C PHE A 286 16.94 -7.33 12.81
N LEU A 287 16.72 -6.08 13.23
CA LEU A 287 15.36 -5.52 13.31
C LEU A 287 14.78 -5.33 11.90
N VAL A 288 15.56 -4.74 10.99
CA VAL A 288 15.14 -4.53 9.59
C VAL A 288 14.92 -5.87 8.88
N ALA A 289 15.84 -6.82 9.02
CA ALA A 289 15.72 -8.14 8.41
C ALA A 289 14.52 -8.93 8.95
N THR A 290 14.14 -8.74 10.21
CA THR A 290 12.93 -9.36 10.78
C THR A 290 11.65 -8.69 10.27
N LEU A 291 11.69 -7.37 10.11
CA LEU A 291 10.53 -6.56 9.73
C LEU A 291 10.25 -6.58 8.22
N LEU A 292 11.29 -6.70 7.38
CA LEU A 292 11.20 -6.79 5.92
C LEU A 292 11.32 -8.24 5.42
N LYS A 293 11.12 -9.22 6.30
CA LYS A 293 11.04 -10.61 5.88
C LYS A 293 9.79 -10.77 5.02
N ALA A 294 9.94 -11.36 3.83
CA ALA A 294 8.81 -11.74 2.99
C ALA A 294 7.75 -12.52 3.80
N ASP A 295 6.51 -12.10 3.64
CA ASP A 295 5.32 -12.64 4.28
C ASP A 295 4.29 -13.17 3.27
N LEU A 296 4.46 -12.91 1.97
CA LEU A 296 3.59 -13.38 0.90
C LEU A 296 4.34 -14.25 -0.13
N ASP A 297 3.66 -15.28 -0.64
CA ASP A 297 4.05 -16.13 -1.79
C ASP A 297 3.21 -15.68 -3.00
N LEU A 298 3.77 -14.78 -3.81
CA LEU A 298 3.08 -14.18 -4.96
C LEU A 298 3.72 -14.55 -6.29
N LEU A 299 4.98 -14.97 -6.28
CA LEU A 299 5.78 -15.22 -7.47
C LEU A 299 6.17 -16.69 -7.54
N ASP A 300 6.23 -17.25 -8.75
CA ASP A 300 6.76 -18.59 -8.95
C ASP A 300 8.31 -18.63 -9.01
N GLU A 301 8.86 -19.83 -9.22
CA GLU A 301 10.30 -20.05 -9.37
C GLU A 301 10.98 -19.26 -10.51
N ASN A 302 10.20 -18.72 -11.46
CA ASN A 302 10.67 -17.90 -12.57
C ASN A 302 10.51 -16.39 -12.31
N GLY A 303 9.86 -16.00 -11.21
CA GLY A 303 9.54 -14.62 -10.87
C GLY A 303 8.27 -14.11 -11.56
N ASP A 304 7.42 -14.99 -12.08
CA ASP A 304 6.12 -14.63 -12.67
C ASP A 304 5.03 -14.63 -11.58
N TYR A 305 4.07 -13.70 -11.65
CA TYR A 305 2.95 -13.64 -10.70
C TYR A 305 2.09 -14.90 -10.78
N ASN A 306 2.14 -15.71 -9.72
CA ASN A 306 1.44 -16.98 -9.60
C ASN A 306 1.28 -17.38 -8.12
N PRO A 307 0.37 -16.73 -7.37
CA PRO A 307 0.33 -16.82 -5.92
C PRO A 307 0.15 -18.24 -5.37
N GLY A 308 0.92 -18.58 -4.33
CA GLY A 308 0.76 -19.79 -3.55
C GLY A 308 1.22 -21.09 -4.23
N VAL A 309 1.95 -21.00 -5.35
CA VAL A 309 2.28 -22.17 -6.17
C VAL A 309 3.55 -22.88 -5.72
N ASP A 310 4.59 -22.15 -5.32
CA ASP A 310 5.88 -22.75 -4.96
C ASP A 310 6.12 -22.86 -3.44
N GLY A 311 5.29 -22.19 -2.62
CA GLY A 311 5.36 -22.19 -1.17
C GLY A 311 6.48 -21.31 -0.60
N VAL A 312 7.10 -20.47 -1.41
CA VAL A 312 8.21 -19.59 -1.03
C VAL A 312 7.67 -18.18 -0.82
N LEU A 313 7.92 -17.62 0.35
CA LEU A 313 7.59 -16.21 0.59
C LEU A 313 8.65 -15.35 -0.13
N ASP A 314 8.21 -14.57 -1.10
CA ASP A 314 9.05 -13.77 -2.01
C ASP A 314 8.77 -12.26 -1.95
N SER A 315 7.68 -11.88 -1.26
CA SER A 315 7.18 -10.52 -1.24
C SER A 315 6.83 -10.06 0.17
N VAL A 316 7.00 -8.76 0.41
CA VAL A 316 6.57 -8.08 1.65
C VAL A 316 5.28 -7.33 1.39
N SER A 317 4.26 -7.58 2.20
CA SER A 317 2.97 -6.94 2.09
C SER A 317 3.03 -5.44 2.41
N ILE A 318 2.33 -4.65 1.61
CA ILE A 318 2.14 -3.20 1.79
C ILE A 318 0.65 -2.88 1.75
N GLY A 319 0.24 -1.95 2.60
CA GLY A 319 -1.09 -1.34 2.57
C GLY A 319 -1.01 0.15 2.86
N ILE A 320 -1.64 0.95 2.00
CA ILE A 320 -1.80 2.40 2.15
C ILE A 320 -3.27 2.79 2.07
N GLY A 321 -3.64 3.84 2.78
CA GLY A 321 -4.95 4.48 2.65
C GLY A 321 -4.93 5.52 1.53
N TYR A 322 -6.09 5.80 0.93
CA TYR A 322 -6.21 6.92 -0.02
C TYR A 322 -7.63 7.49 -0.08
N SER A 323 -7.73 8.72 -0.58
CA SER A 323 -8.96 9.31 -1.10
C SER A 323 -8.70 9.99 -2.43
N GLY A 324 -9.77 10.32 -3.14
CA GLY A 324 -9.66 11.06 -4.38
C GLY A 324 -10.92 11.85 -4.71
N ILE A 325 -10.75 12.79 -5.61
CA ILE A 325 -11.79 13.72 -6.07
C ILE A 325 -11.81 13.74 -7.59
N ASP A 326 -12.93 14.18 -8.17
CA ASP A 326 -13.12 14.16 -9.62
C ASP A 326 -12.03 14.92 -10.38
N ALA A 327 -11.57 14.32 -11.48
CA ALA A 327 -10.60 14.88 -12.38
C ALA A 327 -10.90 14.45 -13.82
N THR A 328 -10.32 15.16 -14.78
CA THR A 328 -10.37 14.80 -16.20
C THR A 328 -8.96 14.59 -16.74
N PHE A 329 -8.79 13.62 -17.65
CA PHE A 329 -7.48 13.22 -18.14
C PHE A 329 -7.31 13.54 -19.62
N THR A 330 -6.12 14.00 -19.98
CA THR A 330 -5.68 14.17 -21.36
C THR A 330 -4.58 13.14 -21.64
N PRO A 331 -4.70 12.31 -22.69
CA PRO A 331 -3.65 11.38 -23.09
C PRO A 331 -2.40 12.06 -23.63
#